data_AF-A0AAD9URR6-F1
#
_entry.id   AF-A0AAD9URR6-F1
#
_cell.length_a   1.000
_cell.length_b   1.000
_cell.length_c   1.000
_cell.angle_alpha   90.00
_cell.angle_beta   90.00
_cell.angle_gamma   90.00
#
_symmetry.space_group_name_H-M   'P 1'
#
loop_
_entity.id
_entity.type
_entity.pdbx_description
1 polymer ?
#
loop_
_entity_poly.entity_id
_entity_poly.type
_entity_poly.pdbx_seq_one_letter_code
_entity_poly.pdbx_strand_id
1 'polypeptide(L)'
;MYIDHLMKSTETAADAISLANKVSEQLNKGSFRLTKWCSNDRSVMAAIPESERAKTAVNLELEQLPTQSAVGMKWKIEDDKFVWEISNKLMSAKSKKPVTRQSIVSVVFSLFDPQGFIAPYIMKAKPILQMLSRKKIGWDKPLEENKNVQWIIKMVG
;
A
#
# COMPACT_ATOMS: atom_id res chain seq x y z
N MET A 1 0.01 1.64 -16.12
CA MET A 1 -1.42 1.40 -15.80
C MET A 1 -1.50 0.04 -15.12
N TYR A 2 -2.18 -0.05 -13.98
CA TYR A 2 -2.42 -1.30 -13.27
C TYR A 2 -3.92 -1.43 -13.05
N ILE A 3 -4.56 -2.40 -13.71
CA ILE A 3 -6.02 -2.56 -13.75
C ILE A 3 -6.69 -1.22 -14.12
N ASP A 4 -7.35 -0.56 -13.18
CA ASP A 4 -8.10 0.69 -13.30
C ASP A 4 -7.30 1.92 -12.82
N HIS A 5 -6.09 1.71 -12.30
CA HIS A 5 -5.24 2.77 -11.79
C HIS A 5 -4.18 3.19 -12.81
N LEU A 6 -4.17 4.48 -13.15
CA LEU A 6 -3.05 5.12 -13.83
C LEU A 6 -2.19 5.85 -12.80
N MET A 7 -0.92 5.45 -12.70
CA MET A 7 0.09 6.15 -11.93
C MET A 7 1.27 6.45 -12.83
N LYS A 8 1.72 7.70 -12.84
CA LYS A 8 2.88 8.14 -13.59
C LYS A 8 3.57 9.26 -12.81
N SER A 9 4.89 9.19 -12.76
CA SER A 9 5.74 10.26 -12.25
C SER A 9 6.37 11.02 -13.41
N THR A 10 6.57 12.31 -13.23
CA THR A 10 7.20 13.23 -14.17
C THR A 10 8.24 14.07 -13.42
N GLU A 11 9.18 14.66 -14.15
CA GLU A 11 10.25 15.46 -13.54
C GLU A 11 9.75 16.83 -13.05
N THR A 12 8.73 17.39 -13.70
CA THR A 12 8.18 18.71 -13.36
C THR A 12 6.66 18.70 -13.20
N ALA A 13 6.15 19.68 -12.45
CA ALA A 13 4.72 19.92 -12.31
C ALA A 13 4.06 20.30 -13.65
N ALA A 14 4.74 21.06 -14.50
CA ALA A 14 4.25 21.44 -15.82
C ALA A 14 4.04 20.20 -16.72
N ASP A 15 4.99 19.25 -16.69
CA ASP A 15 4.86 17.99 -17.41
C ASP A 15 3.73 17.13 -16.86
N ALA A 16 3.55 17.10 -15.53
CA ALA A 16 2.46 16.39 -14.89
C ALA A 16 1.09 16.93 -15.34
N ILE A 17 0.91 18.25 -15.34
CA ILE A 17 -0.32 18.91 -15.78
C ILE A 17 -0.57 18.65 -17.27
N SER A 18 0.46 18.80 -18.12
CA SER A 18 0.37 18.52 -19.55
C SER A 18 -0.04 17.07 -19.81
N LEU A 19 0.58 16.13 -19.09
CA LEU A 19 0.28 14.71 -19.20
C LEU A 19 -1.15 14.39 -18.74
N ALA A 20 -1.57 14.91 -17.58
CA ALA A 20 -2.91 14.69 -17.06
C ALA A 20 -3.97 15.14 -18.06
N ASN A 21 -3.82 16.33 -18.64
CA ASN A 21 -4.72 16.87 -19.66
C ASN A 21 -4.74 16.00 -20.93
N LYS A 22 -3.57 15.64 -21.45
CA LYS A 22 -3.45 14.80 -22.66
C LYS A 22 -4.11 13.45 -22.45
N VAL A 23 -3.86 12.78 -21.32
CA VAL A 23 -4.44 11.47 -21.05
C VAL A 23 -5.95 11.57 -20.85
N SER A 24 -6.44 12.56 -20.11
CA SER A 24 -7.87 12.82 -19.96
C SER A 24 -8.56 13.01 -21.30
N GLU A 25 -7.99 13.82 -22.20
CA GLU A 25 -8.56 14.06 -23.53
C GLU A 25 -8.62 12.77 -24.36
N GLN A 26 -7.52 12.00 -24.39
CA GLN A 26 -7.46 10.77 -25.19
C GLN A 26 -8.42 9.69 -24.67
N LEU A 27 -8.51 9.51 -23.35
CA LEU A 27 -9.41 8.53 -22.76
C LEU A 27 -10.88 8.95 -22.87
N ASN A 28 -11.17 10.25 -22.82
CA ASN A 28 -12.52 10.76 -23.01
C ASN A 28 -13.05 10.51 -24.42
N LYS A 29 -12.18 10.41 -25.44
CA LYS A 29 -12.57 9.98 -26.80
C LYS A 29 -13.17 8.56 -26.83
N GLY A 30 -12.76 7.71 -25.89
CA GLY A 30 -13.31 6.37 -25.67
C GLY A 30 -14.38 6.32 -24.59
N SER A 31 -14.92 7.45 -24.15
CA SER A 31 -15.86 7.55 -23.01
C SER A 31 -15.30 7.04 -21.68
N PHE A 32 -13.97 6.96 -21.54
CA PHE A 32 -13.30 6.64 -20.28
C PHE A 32 -12.97 7.92 -19.54
N ARG A 33 -13.79 8.26 -18.55
CA ARG A 33 -13.55 9.44 -17.70
C ARG A 33 -12.60 9.09 -16.54
N LEU A 34 -11.43 9.73 -16.53
CA LEU A 34 -10.52 9.67 -15.38
C LEU A 34 -11.08 10.48 -14.22
N THR A 35 -11.02 9.90 -13.01
CA THR A 35 -11.50 10.52 -11.77
C THR A 35 -10.56 10.17 -10.63
N LYS A 36 -10.77 10.81 -9.47
CA LYS A 36 -9.99 10.62 -8.25
C LYS A 36 -8.51 10.97 -8.43
N TRP A 37 -8.22 12.03 -9.17
CA TRP A 37 -6.87 12.55 -9.34
C TRP A 37 -6.23 12.91 -8.01
N CYS A 38 -4.95 12.63 -7.90
CA CYS A 38 -4.15 12.89 -6.71
C CYS A 38 -2.68 13.07 -7.12
N SER A 39 -1.99 14.01 -6.46
CA SER A 39 -0.58 14.31 -6.67
C SER A 39 0.03 14.81 -5.36
N ASN A 40 1.33 14.60 -5.19
CA ASN A 40 2.14 15.19 -4.13
C ASN A 40 2.41 16.68 -4.34
N ASP A 41 2.14 17.22 -5.53
CA ASP A 41 2.32 18.64 -5.84
C ASP A 41 0.98 19.38 -5.87
N ARG A 42 0.86 20.42 -5.05
CA ARG A 42 -0.36 21.23 -4.93
C ARG A 42 -0.66 22.04 -6.19
N SER A 43 0.37 22.46 -6.93
CA SER A 43 0.19 23.18 -8.21
C SER A 43 -0.44 22.28 -9.27
N VAL A 44 -0.06 21.00 -9.30
CA VAL A 44 -0.67 20.00 -10.17
C VAL A 44 -2.12 19.79 -9.78
N MET A 45 -2.41 19.63 -8.49
CA MET A 45 -3.79 19.46 -8.03
C MET A 45 -4.66 20.69 -8.29
N ALA A 46 -4.12 21.91 -8.18
CA ALA A 46 -4.83 23.15 -8.48
C ALA A 46 -5.28 23.23 -9.95
N ALA A 47 -4.50 22.65 -10.87
CA ALA A 47 -4.83 22.60 -12.30
C ALA A 47 -5.93 21.56 -12.64
N ILE A 48 -6.19 20.60 -11.74
CA ILE A 48 -7.24 19.59 -11.94
C ILE A 48 -8.58 20.10 -11.39
N PRO A 49 -9.72 19.94 -12.11
CA PRO A 49 -11.03 20.34 -11.60
C PRO A 49 -11.41 19.62 -10.30
N GLU A 50 -11.99 20.33 -9.33
CA GLU A 50 -12.36 19.77 -8.02
C GLU A 50 -13.25 18.52 -8.11
N SER A 51 -14.16 18.49 -9.08
CA SER A 51 -15.07 17.36 -9.32
C SER A 51 -14.35 16.06 -9.74
N GLU A 52 -13.09 16.17 -10.18
CA GLU A 52 -12.27 15.04 -10.62
C GLU A 52 -11.18 14.66 -9.61
N ARG A 53 -10.96 15.47 -8.57
CA ARG A 53 -9.98 15.18 -7.50
C ARG A 53 -10.46 14.04 -6.61
N ALA A 54 -9.52 13.32 -6.00
CA ALA A 54 -9.84 12.38 -4.93
C ALA A 54 -10.46 13.14 -3.75
N LYS A 55 -11.45 12.56 -3.06
CA LYS A 55 -12.15 13.19 -1.91
C LYS A 55 -11.19 13.73 -0.84
N THR A 56 -10.08 13.03 -0.64
CA THR A 56 -9.00 13.39 0.31
C THR A 56 -8.16 14.56 -0.17
N ALA A 57 -8.08 14.80 -1.48
CA ALA A 57 -7.27 15.84 -2.10
C ALA A 57 -8.13 17.03 -2.61
N VAL A 58 -9.37 17.16 -2.14
CA VAL A 58 -10.26 18.29 -2.49
C VAL A 58 -9.81 19.57 -1.79
N ASN A 59 -9.44 19.49 -0.51
CA ASN A 59 -8.97 20.64 0.26
C ASN A 59 -7.45 20.80 0.10
N LEU A 60 -7.03 21.78 -0.70
CA LEU A 60 -5.63 22.12 -0.93
C LEU A 60 -5.02 23.00 0.18
N GLU A 61 -5.82 23.46 1.14
CA GLU A 61 -5.37 24.30 2.26
C GLU A 61 -4.96 23.48 3.49
N LEU A 62 -5.05 22.14 3.41
CA LEU A 62 -4.59 21.27 4.50
C LEU A 62 -3.10 21.52 4.77
N GLU A 63 -2.73 21.74 6.04
CA GLU A 63 -1.33 21.91 6.46
C GLU A 63 -0.44 20.74 6.01
N GLN A 64 -1.00 19.53 5.94
CA GLN A 64 -0.34 18.34 5.41
C GLN A 64 -1.27 17.58 4.46
N LEU A 65 -0.76 17.17 3.30
CA LEU A 65 -1.51 16.29 2.41
C LEU A 65 -1.75 14.93 3.09
N PRO A 66 -2.93 14.33 2.88
CA PRO A 66 -3.31 13.13 3.61
C PRO A 66 -2.54 11.89 3.16
N THR A 67 -2.73 10.80 3.90
CA THR A 67 -2.37 9.46 3.42
C THR A 67 -3.52 8.87 2.61
N GLN A 68 -3.24 8.36 1.41
CA GLN A 68 -4.23 7.74 0.53
C GLN A 68 -3.87 6.28 0.21
N SER A 69 -4.85 5.51 -0.28
CA SER A 69 -4.58 4.21 -0.88
C SER A 69 -4.27 4.36 -2.38
N ALA A 70 -3.09 3.90 -2.80
CA ALA A 70 -2.70 3.81 -4.21
C ALA A 70 -2.30 2.37 -4.52
N VAL A 71 -3.03 1.73 -5.44
CA VAL A 71 -2.88 0.30 -5.79
C VAL A 71 -2.89 -0.61 -4.55
N GLY A 72 -3.80 -0.35 -3.61
CA GLY A 72 -3.92 -1.15 -2.38
C GLY A 72 -2.83 -0.92 -1.34
N MET A 73 -1.92 0.03 -1.57
CA MET A 73 -0.83 0.41 -0.66
C MET A 73 -1.11 1.77 -0.03
N LYS A 74 -0.67 1.99 1.21
CA LYS A 74 -0.74 3.32 1.82
C LYS A 74 0.36 4.21 1.21
N TRP A 75 -0.04 5.35 0.67
CA TRP A 75 0.83 6.37 0.11
C TRP A 75 0.68 7.65 0.94
N LYS A 76 1.77 8.07 1.58
CA LYS A 76 1.88 9.41 2.17
C LYS A 76 2.18 10.36 1.04
N ILE A 77 1.18 11.15 0.66
CA ILE A 77 1.23 11.99 -0.52
C ILE A 77 2.31 13.07 -0.36
N GLU A 78 2.33 13.78 0.77
CA GLU A 78 3.28 14.86 1.03
C GLU A 78 4.75 14.41 0.89
N ASP A 79 5.08 13.24 1.46
CA ASP A 79 6.44 12.70 1.46
C ASP A 79 6.81 11.94 0.18
N ASP A 80 5.85 11.73 -0.72
CA ASP A 80 5.90 10.78 -1.84
C ASP A 80 6.44 9.39 -1.46
N LYS A 81 5.88 8.81 -0.39
CA LYS A 81 6.35 7.52 0.14
C LYS A 81 5.23 6.51 0.32
N PHE A 82 5.47 5.30 -0.15
CA PHE A 82 4.68 4.15 0.27
C PHE A 82 5.06 3.74 1.69
N VAL A 83 4.04 3.42 2.51
CA VAL A 83 4.21 3.10 3.92
C VAL A 83 3.56 1.77 4.25
N TRP A 84 4.29 0.94 5.00
CA TRP A 84 3.79 -0.31 5.55
C TRP A 84 3.81 -0.25 7.07
N GLU A 85 2.65 -0.42 7.70
CA GLU A 85 2.51 -0.46 9.16
C GLU A 85 2.76 -1.87 9.70
N ILE A 86 3.99 -2.34 9.55
CA ILE A 86 4.38 -3.71 9.89
C ILE A 86 4.51 -3.87 11.40
N SER A 87 5.21 -2.93 12.05
CA SER A 87 5.53 -3.01 13.48
C SER A 87 4.28 -3.14 14.35
N ASN A 88 3.23 -2.39 14.08
CA ASN A 88 1.99 -2.43 14.87
C ASN A 88 1.23 -3.77 14.68
N LYS A 89 1.16 -4.29 13.45
CA LYS A 89 0.53 -5.59 13.17
C LYS A 89 1.32 -6.75 13.75
N LEU A 90 2.65 -6.65 13.69
CA LEU A 90 3.56 -7.62 14.29
C LEU A 90 3.45 -7.64 15.82
N MET A 91 3.44 -6.45 16.43
CA MET A 91 3.33 -6.29 17.88
C MET A 91 1.96 -6.75 18.39
N SER A 92 0.88 -6.44 17.68
CA SER A 92 -0.46 -6.93 18.02
C SER A 92 -0.60 -8.45 17.84
N ALA A 93 0.06 -9.05 16.84
CA ALA A 93 0.12 -10.50 16.70
C ALA A 93 0.95 -11.16 17.83
N LYS A 94 1.98 -10.48 18.36
CA LYS A 94 2.76 -10.95 19.52
C LYS A 94 2.01 -10.81 20.84
N SER A 95 1.24 -9.73 21.02
CA SER A 95 0.52 -9.46 22.27
C SER A 95 -0.79 -10.27 22.39
N LYS A 96 -1.43 -10.62 21.26
CA LYS A 96 -2.55 -11.55 21.24
C LYS A 96 -2.07 -12.99 21.42
N LYS A 97 -2.02 -13.46 22.67
CA LYS A 97 -1.86 -14.89 22.96
C LYS A 97 -3.24 -15.59 22.96
N PRO A 98 -3.37 -16.78 22.38
CA PRO A 98 -2.33 -17.54 21.68
C PRO A 98 -2.07 -17.04 20.25
N VAL A 99 -0.82 -17.09 19.80
CA VAL A 99 -0.46 -16.82 18.41
C VAL A 99 -0.97 -17.97 17.53
N THR A 100 -1.79 -17.67 16.53
CA THR A 100 -2.37 -18.66 15.62
C THR A 100 -1.76 -18.59 14.22
N ARG A 101 -1.91 -19.67 13.43
CA ARG A 101 -1.53 -19.64 12.00
C ARG A 101 -2.20 -18.47 11.27
N GLN A 102 -3.48 -18.21 11.57
CA GLN A 102 -4.23 -17.10 10.99
C GLN A 102 -3.58 -15.75 11.28
N SER A 103 -3.14 -15.51 12.52
CA SER A 103 -2.50 -14.24 12.89
C SER A 103 -1.19 -14.00 12.12
N ILE A 104 -0.37 -15.05 11.93
CA ILE A 104 0.88 -14.95 11.15
C ILE A 104 0.57 -14.69 9.67
N VAL A 105 -0.36 -15.44 9.10
CA VAL A 105 -0.79 -15.26 7.71
C VAL A 105 -1.27 -13.83 7.51
N SER A 106 -2.11 -13.31 8.41
CA SER A 106 -2.60 -11.93 8.35
C SER A 106 -1.45 -10.90 8.34
N VAL A 107 -0.42 -11.09 9.16
CA VAL A 107 0.78 -10.23 9.15
C VAL A 107 1.52 -10.31 7.82
N VAL A 108 1.79 -11.51 7.31
CA VAL A 108 2.54 -11.67 6.05
C VAL A 108 1.77 -11.10 4.86
N PHE A 109 0.46 -11.35 4.75
CA PHE A 109 -0.37 -10.78 3.67
C PHE A 109 -0.56 -9.27 3.80
N SER A 110 -0.33 -8.68 4.98
CA SER A 110 -0.31 -7.22 5.12
C SER A 110 0.90 -6.55 4.46
N LEU A 111 1.94 -7.32 4.10
CA LEU A 111 3.08 -6.88 3.30
C LEU A 111 2.73 -6.83 1.81
N PHE A 112 1.50 -6.44 1.45
CA PHE A 112 1.07 -6.35 0.07
C PHE A 112 1.98 -5.39 -0.70
N ASP A 113 2.53 -5.86 -1.82
CA ASP A 113 3.57 -5.18 -2.59
C ASP A 113 3.52 -5.60 -4.06
N PRO A 114 2.56 -5.07 -4.83
CA PRO A 114 2.39 -5.41 -6.25
C PRO A 114 3.61 -5.04 -7.09
N GLN A 115 4.38 -4.02 -6.67
CA GLN A 115 5.52 -3.50 -7.42
C GLN A 115 6.88 -4.05 -6.96
N GLY A 116 6.91 -4.83 -5.88
CA GLY A 116 8.13 -5.50 -5.41
C GLY A 116 9.10 -4.63 -4.59
N PHE A 117 8.68 -3.47 -4.09
CA PHE A 117 9.51 -2.57 -3.29
C PHE A 117 10.08 -3.19 -2.01
N ILE A 118 9.34 -4.10 -1.38
CA ILE A 118 9.71 -4.82 -0.15
C ILE A 118 9.82 -6.33 -0.40
N ALA A 119 10.02 -6.75 -1.65
CA ALA A 119 10.19 -8.15 -2.02
C ALA A 119 11.21 -8.91 -1.14
N PRO A 120 12.37 -8.35 -0.76
CA PRO A 120 13.31 -9.03 0.14
C PRO A 120 12.70 -9.45 1.49
N TYR A 121 11.79 -8.65 2.05
CA TYR A 121 11.12 -8.95 3.30
C TYR A 121 10.04 -10.01 3.12
N ILE A 122 9.25 -9.92 2.05
CA ILE A 122 8.22 -10.91 1.72
C ILE A 122 8.85 -12.28 1.45
N MET A 123 10.00 -12.33 0.78
CA MET A 123 10.73 -13.56 0.52
C MET A 123 11.19 -14.25 1.80
N LYS A 124 11.58 -13.48 2.84
CA LYS A 124 11.90 -14.04 4.16
C LYS A 124 10.66 -14.59 4.88
N ALA A 125 9.48 -14.01 4.63
CA ALA A 125 8.22 -14.44 5.25
C ALA A 125 7.59 -15.68 4.59
N LYS A 126 7.72 -15.86 3.27
CA LYS A 126 7.13 -16.98 2.51
C LYS A 126 7.50 -18.38 3.05
N PRO A 127 8.77 -18.69 3.39
CA PRO A 127 9.14 -19.97 3.98
C PRO A 127 8.38 -20.30 5.26
N ILE A 128 8.01 -19.29 6.06
CA ILE A 128 7.24 -19.48 7.29
C ILE A 128 5.83 -19.97 6.95
N LEU A 129 5.16 -19.32 5.99
CA LEU A 129 3.84 -19.75 5.52
C LEU A 129 3.88 -21.17 4.95
N GLN A 130 4.94 -21.50 4.21
CA GLN A 130 5.14 -22.84 3.67
C GLN A 130 5.34 -23.88 4.79
N MET A 131 6.15 -23.59 5.79
CA MET A 131 6.36 -24.46 6.96
C MET A 131 5.04 -24.72 7.71
N LEU A 132 4.28 -23.67 8.02
CA LEU A 132 2.98 -23.79 8.72
C LEU A 132 2.01 -24.67 7.92
N SER A 133 2.03 -24.53 6.60
CA SER A 133 1.20 -25.33 5.68
C SER A 133 1.64 -26.80 5.65
N ARG A 134 2.96 -27.08 5.58
CA ARG A 134 3.52 -28.44 5.60
C ARG A 134 3.24 -29.17 6.92
N LYS A 135 3.27 -28.47 8.05
CA LYS A 135 2.92 -29.00 9.38
C LYS A 135 1.41 -29.21 9.56
N LYS A 136 0.58 -28.86 8.57
CA LYS A 136 -0.90 -28.98 8.61
C LYS A 136 -1.53 -28.35 9.86
N ILE A 137 -0.95 -27.24 10.33
CA ILE A 137 -1.46 -26.53 11.50
C ILE A 137 -2.81 -25.87 11.14
N GLY A 138 -3.82 -26.08 11.97
CA GLY A 138 -5.13 -25.46 11.80
C GLY A 138 -5.07 -23.93 11.94
N TRP A 139 -6.03 -23.22 11.32
CA TRP A 139 -6.06 -21.75 11.29
C TRP A 139 -6.07 -21.12 12.69
N ASP A 140 -6.92 -21.65 13.57
CA ASP A 140 -7.16 -21.13 14.92
C ASP A 140 -6.37 -21.87 16.01
N LYS A 141 -5.54 -22.86 15.61
CA LYS A 141 -4.75 -23.62 16.57
C LYS A 141 -3.61 -22.76 17.13
N PRO A 142 -3.45 -22.69 18.46
CA PRO A 142 -2.29 -22.08 19.09
C PRO A 142 -0.99 -22.70 18.56
N LEU A 143 -0.03 -21.86 18.20
CA LEU A 143 1.33 -22.29 17.98
C LEU A 143 1.99 -22.46 19.34
N GLU A 144 2.46 -23.68 19.65
CA GLU A 144 3.22 -23.91 20.88
C GLU A 144 4.41 -22.95 20.94
N GLU A 145 4.59 -22.31 22.10
CA GLU A 145 5.54 -21.20 22.32
C GLU A 145 7.01 -21.59 22.05
N ASN A 146 7.30 -22.88 21.97
CA ASN A 146 8.64 -23.38 21.73
C ASN A 146 8.99 -23.39 20.24
N LYS A 147 9.83 -22.42 19.85
CA LYS A 147 10.57 -22.27 18.58
C LYS A 147 9.87 -21.50 17.46
N ASN A 148 8.53 -21.43 17.35
CA ASN A 148 7.90 -20.79 16.17
C ASN A 148 7.76 -19.25 16.27
N VAL A 149 7.79 -18.67 17.47
CA VAL A 149 7.60 -17.21 17.69
C VAL A 149 8.90 -16.41 17.55
N GLN A 150 10.07 -17.02 17.78
CA GLN A 150 11.37 -16.33 17.68
C GLN A 150 11.67 -15.76 16.28
N TRP A 151 11.06 -16.30 15.23
CA TRP A 151 11.28 -15.87 13.84
C TRP A 151 10.60 -14.55 13.50
N ILE A 152 9.50 -14.24 14.19
CA ILE A 152 8.81 -12.95 14.09
C ILE A 152 9.73 -11.81 14.58
N ILE A 153 10.65 -12.10 15.49
CA ILE A 153 11.66 -11.14 15.98
C ILE A 153 12.79 -10.94 14.95
N LYS A 154 13.21 -12.00 14.23
CA LYS A 154 14.29 -11.95 13.24
C LYS A 154 13.96 -11.24 11.92
N MET A 155 12.68 -10.98 11.61
CA MET A 155 12.31 -10.23 10.40
C MET A 155 12.57 -8.71 10.49
N VAL A 156 12.91 -8.21 11.68
CA VAL A 156 13.06 -6.76 11.98
C VAL A 156 14.50 -6.39 12.40
N GLY A 157 15.40 -7.37 12.55
CA GLY A 157 16.81 -7.17 12.85
C GLY A 157 17.69 -7.35 11.61
#